data_AF-A0A9X0ZV09-F1
#
_entry.id   AF-A0A9X0ZV09-F1
#
_cell.length_a   1.000
_cell.length_b   1.000
_cell.length_c   1.000
_cell.angle_alpha   90.00
_cell.angle_beta   90.00
_cell.angle_gamma   90.00
#
_symmetry.space_group_name_H-M   'P 1'
#
loop_
_entity.id
_entity.type
_entity.pdbx_description
1 polymer ?
#
loop_
_entity_poly.entity_id
_entity_poly.type
_entity_poly.pdbx_seq_one_letter_code
_entity_poly.pdbx_strand_id
1 'polypeptide(L)'
;MSYENILLAVDTLVRSPAVDYYLIGITRDVKGRRASYNSKAIGCKLFYILETDLDADSAIEMEERLFNEVTSNKQRLLYKKYNTLKRDNSHRASFGGRKGEDSNYSVYMAVWVKED
;
A
#
# COMPACT_ATOMS: atom_id res chain seq x y z
N MET A 1 12.16 -2.50 9.12
CA MET A 1 12.25 -3.79 8.39
C MET A 1 13.12 -3.58 7.15
N SER A 2 13.80 -4.59 6.60
CA SER A 2 14.48 -4.39 5.30
C SER A 2 13.46 -4.36 4.15
N TYR A 3 13.79 -3.67 3.06
CA TYR A 3 12.95 -3.60 1.86
C TYR A 3 12.57 -4.99 1.33
N GLU A 4 13.53 -5.93 1.32
CA GLU A 4 13.34 -7.29 0.82
C GLU A 4 12.30 -8.05 1.65
N ASN A 5 12.31 -7.86 2.97
CA ASN A 5 11.34 -8.48 3.88
C ASN A 5 9.93 -7.91 3.68
N ILE A 6 9.81 -6.59 3.41
CA ILE A 6 8.53 -5.96 3.08
C ILE A 6 7.98 -6.53 1.77
N LEU A 7 8.82 -6.61 0.72
CA LEU A 7 8.41 -7.15 -0.57
C LEU A 7 7.99 -8.62 -0.47
N LEU A 8 8.72 -9.43 0.31
CA LEU A 8 8.36 -10.82 0.56
C LEU A 8 7.01 -10.94 1.27
N ALA A 9 6.74 -10.09 2.26
CA ALA A 9 5.45 -10.05 2.95
C ALA A 9 4.31 -9.69 1.99
N VAL A 10 4.51 -8.68 1.14
CA VAL A 10 3.53 -8.29 0.10
C VAL A 10 3.28 -9.45 -0.86
N ASP A 11 4.32 -10.07 -1.42
CA ASP A 11 4.19 -11.20 -2.35
C ASP A 11 3.43 -12.38 -1.70
N THR A 12 3.74 -12.68 -0.44
CA THR A 12 3.06 -13.73 0.34
C THR A 12 1.57 -13.45 0.50
N LEU A 13 1.19 -12.22 0.90
CA LEU A 13 -0.20 -11.83 1.09
C LEU A 13 -0.98 -11.89 -0.24
N VAL A 14 -0.40 -11.37 -1.32
CA VAL A 14 -1.03 -11.28 -2.65
C VAL A 14 -1.30 -12.65 -3.27
N ARG A 15 -0.51 -13.67 -2.92
CA ARG A 15 -0.71 -15.06 -3.40
C ARG A 15 -1.97 -15.72 -2.86
N SER A 16 -2.53 -15.23 -1.75
CA SER A 16 -3.79 -15.77 -1.22
C SER A 16 -4.90 -15.70 -2.29
N PRO A 17 -5.65 -16.79 -2.54
CA PRO A 17 -6.73 -16.81 -3.53
C PRO A 17 -7.90 -15.89 -3.13
N ALA A 18 -8.05 -15.61 -1.83
CA ALA A 18 -9.05 -14.72 -1.28
C ALA A 18 -8.79 -13.25 -1.63
N VAL A 19 -7.52 -12.85 -1.84
CA VAL A 19 -7.19 -11.47 -2.23
C VAL A 19 -7.65 -11.23 -3.66
N ASP A 20 -8.51 -10.24 -3.84
CA ASP A 20 -8.95 -9.77 -5.15
C ASP A 20 -7.94 -8.75 -5.71
N TYR A 21 -7.83 -7.61 -5.04
CA TYR A 21 -6.82 -6.59 -5.35
C TYR A 21 -6.30 -5.89 -4.10
N TYR A 22 -5.21 -5.16 -4.26
CA TYR A 22 -4.56 -4.42 -3.19
C TYR A 22 -3.97 -3.10 -3.69
N LEU A 23 -3.61 -2.23 -2.75
CA LEU A 23 -2.77 -1.07 -3.01
C LEU A 23 -1.81 -0.86 -1.85
N ILE A 24 -0.69 -0.21 -2.17
CA ILE A 24 0.30 0.24 -1.19
C ILE A 24 0.25 1.77 -1.17
N GLY A 25 0.40 2.36 0.00
CA GLY A 25 0.65 3.78 0.10
C GLY A 25 1.20 4.22 1.44
N ILE A 26 1.36 5.54 1.61
CA ILE A 26 1.88 6.13 2.84
C ILE A 26 0.85 6.96 3.60
N THR A 27 0.98 7.03 4.92
CA THR A 27 0.13 7.88 5.76
C THR A 27 0.82 8.29 7.06
N ARG A 28 0.45 9.45 7.58
CA ARG A 28 0.77 9.90 8.96
C ARG A 28 -0.32 9.54 9.97
N ASP A 29 -1.52 9.26 9.49
CA ASP A 29 -2.68 8.94 10.34
C ASP A 29 -3.16 7.52 10.02
N VAL A 30 -2.46 6.54 10.58
CA VAL A 30 -2.80 5.13 10.42
C VAL A 30 -4.24 4.84 10.84
N LYS A 31 -4.72 5.46 11.92
CA LYS A 31 -6.07 5.20 12.45
C LYS A 31 -7.13 5.76 11.50
N GLY A 32 -7.03 7.02 11.10
CA GLY A 32 -7.97 7.64 10.16
C GLY A 32 -7.89 7.01 8.77
N ARG A 33 -6.70 6.66 8.31
CA ARG A 33 -6.50 5.96 7.03
C ARG A 33 -7.15 4.59 7.03
N ARG A 34 -6.93 3.79 8.08
CA ARG A 34 -7.59 2.49 8.26
C ARG A 34 -9.12 2.65 8.29
N ALA A 35 -9.63 3.63 9.05
CA ALA A 35 -11.06 3.90 9.13
C ALA A 35 -11.66 4.30 7.77
N SER A 36 -10.95 5.12 7.00
CA SER A 36 -11.34 5.51 5.64
C SER A 36 -11.45 4.29 4.72
N TYR A 37 -10.43 3.42 4.69
CA TYR A 37 -10.43 2.20 3.87
C TYR A 37 -11.49 1.19 4.29
N ASN A 38 -11.68 0.97 5.60
CA ASN A 38 -12.69 0.06 6.13
C ASN A 38 -14.13 0.60 6.02
N SER A 39 -14.31 1.86 5.58
CA SER A 39 -15.65 2.42 5.39
C SER A 39 -16.43 1.63 4.33
N LYS A 40 -17.76 1.58 4.46
CA LYS A 40 -18.63 0.91 3.47
C LYS A 40 -18.46 1.44 2.04
N ALA A 41 -18.05 2.71 1.90
CA ALA A 41 -17.84 3.34 0.60
C ALA A 41 -16.60 2.82 -0.13
N ILE A 42 -15.55 2.44 0.61
CA ILE A 42 -14.29 1.95 0.03
C ILE A 42 -14.21 0.42 0.09
N GLY A 43 -14.76 -0.20 1.14
CA GLY A 43 -14.98 -1.65 1.22
C GLY A 43 -13.72 -2.49 1.42
N CYS A 44 -12.59 -1.88 1.79
CA CYS A 44 -11.38 -2.64 2.11
C CYS A 44 -11.61 -3.50 3.35
N LYS A 45 -11.19 -4.77 3.31
CA LYS A 45 -11.40 -5.70 4.44
C LYS A 45 -10.17 -5.84 5.33
N LEU A 46 -8.96 -5.74 4.75
CA LEU A 46 -7.71 -5.92 5.51
C LEU A 46 -6.79 -4.72 5.30
N PHE A 47 -6.18 -4.24 6.39
CA PHE A 47 -5.30 -3.08 6.38
C PHE A 47 -4.04 -3.36 7.19
N TYR A 48 -2.93 -3.54 6.49
CA TYR A 48 -1.63 -3.90 7.05
C TYR A 48 -0.72 -2.68 7.12
N ILE A 49 0.06 -2.58 8.19
CA ILE A 49 1.21 -1.68 8.25
C ILE A 49 2.45 -2.48 7.90
N LEU A 50 3.19 -2.01 6.91
CA LEU A 50 4.39 -2.66 6.38
C LEU A 50 5.66 -2.09 7.02
N GLU A 51 5.67 -0.78 7.28
CA GLU A 51 6.78 -0.06 7.91
C GLU A 51 6.25 1.16 8.68
N THR A 52 6.92 1.55 9.77
CA THR A 52 6.59 2.74 10.58
C THR A 52 7.81 3.63 10.76
N ASP A 53 7.59 4.78 11.40
CA ASP A 53 8.67 5.65 11.88
C ASP A 53 9.60 6.19 10.78
N LEU A 54 9.06 6.36 9.58
CA LEU A 54 9.76 6.95 8.45
C LEU A 54 9.58 8.47 8.43
N ASP A 55 10.64 9.20 8.09
CA ASP A 55 10.50 10.57 7.62
C ASP A 55 9.77 10.61 6.25
N ALA A 56 9.46 11.82 5.78
CA ALA A 56 8.69 12.00 4.56
C ALA A 56 9.41 11.47 3.30
N ASP A 57 10.71 11.72 3.19
CA ASP A 57 11.49 11.37 2.00
C ASP A 57 11.71 9.86 1.96
N SER A 58 12.06 9.25 3.09
CA SER A 58 12.19 7.80 3.25
C SER A 58 10.88 7.07 2.95
N ALA A 59 9.73 7.61 3.37
CA ALA A 59 8.43 7.04 3.09
C ALA A 59 8.07 7.11 1.59
N ILE A 60 8.33 8.25 0.94
CA ILE A 60 8.11 8.40 -0.51
C ILE A 60 9.02 7.47 -1.29
N GLU A 61 10.31 7.44 -0.98
CA GLU A 61 11.26 6.58 -1.67
C GLU A 61 10.84 5.11 -1.55
N MET A 62 10.41 4.69 -0.36
CA MET A 62 9.92 3.33 -0.13
C MET A 62 8.61 3.04 -0.90
N GLU A 63 7.65 3.96 -0.91
CA GLU A 63 6.40 3.84 -1.68
C GLU A 63 6.68 3.73 -3.19
N GLU A 64 7.55 4.59 -3.71
CA GLU A 64 7.96 4.61 -5.11
C GLU A 64 8.68 3.32 -5.50
N ARG A 65 9.64 2.88 -4.68
CA ARG A 65 10.38 1.65 -4.92
C ARG A 65 9.46 0.43 -4.92
N LEU A 66 8.56 0.33 -3.95
CA LEU A 66 7.55 -0.73 -3.90
C LEU A 66 6.61 -0.67 -5.11
N PHE A 67 6.11 0.52 -5.47
CA PHE A 67 5.25 0.71 -6.63
C PHE A 67 5.93 0.23 -7.92
N ASN A 68 7.17 0.68 -8.17
CA ASN A 68 7.92 0.28 -9.35
C ASN A 68 8.13 -1.22 -9.39
N GLU A 69 8.49 -1.85 -8.27
CA GLU A 69 8.70 -3.28 -8.18
C GLU A 69 7.42 -4.07 -8.48
N VAL A 70 6.31 -3.76 -7.80
CA VAL A 70 5.04 -4.50 -7.96
C VAL A 70 4.39 -4.24 -9.32
N THR A 71 4.74 -3.14 -10.00
CA THR A 71 4.18 -2.78 -11.31
C THR A 71 5.12 -3.05 -12.50
N SER A 72 6.38 -3.44 -12.27
CA SER A 72 7.40 -3.65 -13.32
C SER A 72 7.10 -4.79 -14.30
N ASN A 73 6.45 -5.87 -13.84
CA ASN A 73 6.25 -7.08 -14.64
C ASN A 73 4.77 -7.49 -14.68
N LYS A 74 4.15 -7.28 -15.86
CA LYS A 74 2.73 -7.54 -16.10
C LYS A 74 2.29 -9.00 -15.92
N GLN A 75 3.23 -9.94 -15.97
CA GLN A 75 2.95 -11.36 -15.81
C GLN A 75 2.85 -11.79 -14.34
N ARG A 76 3.44 -11.03 -13.41
CA ARG A 76 3.43 -11.35 -11.96
C ARG A 76 2.06 -11.11 -11.35
N LEU A 77 1.72 -11.92 -10.33
CA LEU A 77 0.52 -11.72 -9.53
C LEU A 77 0.49 -10.35 -8.85
N LEU A 78 1.66 -9.86 -8.43
CA LEU A 78 1.81 -8.52 -7.87
C LEU A 78 1.20 -7.45 -8.78
N TYR A 79 1.51 -7.46 -10.09
CA TYR A 79 0.94 -6.52 -11.05
C TYR A 79 -0.55 -6.77 -11.30
N LYS A 80 -0.92 -8.04 -11.48
CA LYS A 80 -2.28 -8.44 -11.86
C LYS A 80 -3.31 -8.06 -10.80
N LYS A 81 -2.93 -8.14 -9.52
CA LYS A 81 -3.78 -7.80 -8.37
C LYS A 81 -3.56 -6.38 -7.83
N TYR A 82 -2.61 -5.60 -8.35
CA TYR A 82 -2.47 -4.21 -7.92
C TYR A 82 -3.66 -3.39 -8.45
N ASN A 83 -4.16 -2.47 -7.63
CA ASN A 83 -5.32 -1.62 -7.96
C ASN A 83 -5.12 -0.93 -9.33
N THR A 84 -6.01 -1.22 -10.28
CA THR A 84 -5.86 -0.82 -11.69
C THR A 84 -5.88 0.70 -11.87
N LEU A 85 -6.69 1.42 -11.08
CA LEU A 85 -6.74 2.89 -11.11
C LEU A 85 -5.41 3.52 -10.69
N LYS A 86 -4.61 2.84 -9.87
CA LYS A 86 -3.28 3.31 -9.44
C LYS A 86 -2.17 2.78 -10.34
N ARG A 87 -2.25 1.52 -10.74
CA ARG A 87 -1.24 0.82 -11.55
C ARG A 87 -1.02 1.47 -12.92
N ASP A 88 -2.10 1.85 -13.58
CA ASP A 88 -2.08 2.25 -14.99
C ASP A 88 -1.92 3.78 -15.16
N ASN A 89 -1.71 4.50 -14.06
CA ASN A 89 -1.39 5.92 -14.03
C ASN A 89 0.06 6.13 -13.56
N SER A 90 0.65 7.28 -13.90
CA SER A 90 1.94 7.67 -13.33
C SER A 90 1.88 7.65 -11.81
N HIS A 91 2.92 7.15 -11.17
CA HIS A 91 3.03 7.19 -9.72
C HIS A 91 2.87 8.65 -9.25
N ARG A 92 1.95 8.86 -8.32
CA ARG A 92 1.70 10.14 -7.68
C ARG A 92 1.68 9.90 -6.19
N ALA A 93 2.84 10.08 -5.56
CA ALA A 93 2.97 10.06 -4.12
C ALA A 93 1.96 11.05 -3.53
N SER A 94 1.09 10.55 -2.66
CA SER A 94 0.13 11.38 -1.94
C SER A 94 0.52 11.35 -0.49
N PHE A 95 1.00 12.47 0.04
CA PHE A 95 1.44 12.65 1.44
C PHE A 95 0.39 12.31 2.51
N GLY A 96 -0.80 11.86 2.12
CA GLY A 96 -1.75 11.21 3.00
C GLY A 96 -2.32 12.07 4.14
N GLY A 97 -2.05 13.38 4.15
CA GLY A 97 -2.38 14.34 5.21
C GLY A 97 -1.35 15.47 5.25
N ARG A 98 -1.75 16.67 5.69
CA ARG A 98 -0.97 17.92 5.57
C ARG A 98 0.39 17.88 6.29
N LYS A 99 1.37 18.56 5.69
CA LYS A 99 2.65 18.97 6.28
C LYS A 99 2.45 19.49 7.71
N GLY A 100 2.95 18.73 8.68
CA GLY A 100 3.16 19.12 10.08
C GLY A 100 4.51 18.53 10.52
N GLU A 101 5.27 19.27 11.33
CA GLU A 101 6.71 19.02 11.52
C GLU A 101 7.04 17.76 12.35
N ASP A 102 6.06 17.14 13.02
CA ASP A 102 6.35 16.14 14.08
C ASP A 102 5.70 14.75 13.92
N SER A 103 5.22 14.37 12.74
CA SER A 103 4.55 13.07 12.56
C SER A 103 5.26 12.19 11.54
N ASN A 104 5.78 11.05 12.01
CA ASN A 104 6.34 9.99 11.19
C ASN A 104 5.29 9.40 10.23
N TYR A 105 5.75 8.96 9.08
CA TYR A 105 4.97 8.22 8.11
C TYR A 105 5.01 6.71 8.38
N SER A 106 3.98 6.02 7.91
CA SER A 106 3.92 4.58 7.81
C SER A 106 3.59 4.18 6.38
N VAL A 107 4.22 3.11 5.91
CA VAL A 107 3.84 2.42 4.66
C VAL A 107 2.76 1.41 5.03
N TYR A 108 1.65 1.41 4.30
CA TYR A 108 0.54 0.48 4.51
C TYR A 108 0.17 -0.26 3.22
N MET A 109 -0.52 -1.38 3.40
CA MET A 109 -1.17 -2.13 2.33
C MET A 109 -2.65 -2.30 2.66
N ALA A 110 -3.52 -1.78 1.79
CA ALA A 110 -4.96 -1.97 1.85
C ALA A 110 -5.35 -3.08 0.88
N VAL A 111 -6.20 -4.01 1.32
CA VAL A 111 -6.52 -5.25 0.61
C VAL A 111 -8.02 -5.49 0.56
N TRP A 112 -8.49 -5.74 -0.66
CA TRP A 112 -9.84 -6.20 -0.95
C TRP A 112 -9.80 -7.69 -1.17
N VAL A 113 -10.78 -8.36 -0.58
CA VAL A 113 -10.96 -9.80 -0.71
C VAL A 113 -12.20 -10.05 -1.56
N LYS A 114 -12.21 -11.17 -2.27
CA LYS A 114 -13.37 -11.62 -3.02
C LYS A 114 -14.52 -11.84 -2.03
N GLU A 115 -15.71 -11.38 -2.40
CA GLU A 115 -16.93 -11.78 -1.71
C GLU A 115 -17.31 -13.19 -2.19
N ASP A 116 -17.78 -14.03 -1.27
CA ASP A 116 -18.24 -15.39 -1.57
C ASP A 116 -19.54 -15.37 -2.40
#